data_AF-A0A7G2C947-F1
#
_entry.id   AF-A0A7G2C947-F1
#
_cell.length_a   1.000
_cell.length_b   1.000
_cell.length_c   1.000
_cell.angle_alpha   90.00
_cell.angle_beta   90.00
_cell.angle_gamma   90.00
#
_symmetry.space_group_name_H-M   'P 1'
#
loop_
_entity.id
_entity.type
_entity.pdbx_description
1 polymer ?
#
loop_
_entity_poly.entity_id
_entity_poly.type
_entity_poly.pdbx_seq_one_letter_code
_entity_poly.pdbx_strand_id
1 'polypeptide(L)'
;MKLVDLENKSDRSVHAMELMQLKENLNAVISNQQAQLLASQGLVHSLREQVAAAEHANSLLKYELDRHAKEYEEANEKVRLISKAMVEESSRASDIIDTSRKKDREIDLLNAKIKVLSENVEELEGFLRGKAQEEVLGTVDSTLASRNPTMPMKEDHPLFTSDYVSQLEARLDKGCFDDVVRQFNPDAFALHTNVVEKEPSASVSIFNTWLRSEGVIEADLDGEHILPPGLWSSEEFSFLEVCHPVPHRHMTCASVTTLVANFWDDREKERSKGRRIREFFMDWLRTQSGGVEKGRELGLNLLHSCQRFMKEPECRVLLFALRGFLPEVLVSAVRRLIKQLIQMLDSGVERNGDCVSFEDFFSVVRRVFPEKSMTNMLQLRFHVYRLNANEVNIKSLLQPDSYFISMLKNQFALEVEEYTLSIVEGIRRVADVSGNNVLLAKVIDVFHTVDPGMSREGVHNYVADGCQKTLMDIATLDNSATIRLDSLLTRYRTCVLLRRSTPPNM
;
A
#
# COMPACT_ATOMS: atom_id res chain seq x y z
N MET A 1 21.02 -62.70 85.95
CA MET A 1 21.11 -63.47 84.69
C MET A 1 19.89 -63.28 83.79
N LYS A 2 18.64 -63.47 84.27
CA LYS A 2 17.41 -63.29 83.45
C LYS A 2 17.15 -61.88 82.89
N LEU A 3 17.64 -60.83 83.54
CA LEU A 3 17.39 -59.43 83.13
C LEU A 3 18.26 -59.01 81.93
N VAL A 4 19.55 -59.40 81.95
CA VAL A 4 20.52 -59.16 80.86
C VAL A 4 20.14 -59.94 79.58
N ASP A 5 19.56 -61.14 79.73
CA ASP A 5 19.06 -61.92 78.59
C ASP A 5 17.79 -61.32 77.95
N LEU A 6 17.01 -60.53 78.71
CA LEU A 6 15.82 -59.83 78.19
C LEU A 6 16.22 -58.54 77.49
N GLU A 7 17.16 -57.77 78.03
CA GLU A 7 17.74 -56.59 77.36
C GLU A 7 18.40 -56.96 76.04
N ASN A 8 19.24 -58.01 76.01
CA ASN A 8 19.88 -58.48 74.78
C ASN A 8 18.88 -58.97 73.70
N LYS A 9 17.70 -59.46 74.10
CA LYS A 9 16.63 -59.83 73.16
C LYS A 9 15.84 -58.62 72.66
N SER A 10 15.61 -57.65 73.54
CA SER A 10 14.99 -56.37 73.20
C SER A 10 15.84 -55.61 72.17
N ASP A 11 17.14 -55.47 72.41
CA ASP A 11 18.05 -54.73 71.52
C ASP A 11 18.16 -55.38 70.14
N ARG A 12 18.19 -56.72 70.08
CA ARG A 12 18.16 -57.44 68.79
C ARG A 12 16.86 -57.23 68.03
N SER A 13 15.72 -57.13 68.72
CA SER A 13 14.43 -56.89 68.08
C SER A 13 14.31 -55.46 67.54
N VAL A 14 14.83 -54.47 68.28
CA VAL A 14 14.92 -53.07 67.82
C VAL A 14 15.82 -52.98 66.60
N HIS A 15 17.00 -53.58 66.64
CA HIS A 15 17.92 -53.53 65.51
C HIS A 15 17.38 -54.26 64.26
N ALA A 16 16.65 -55.37 64.43
CA ALA A 16 15.97 -56.04 63.32
C ALA A 16 14.86 -55.17 62.72
N MET A 17 14.13 -54.41 63.54
CA MET A 17 13.10 -53.48 63.08
C MET A 17 13.70 -52.30 62.30
N GLU A 18 14.81 -51.73 62.78
CA GLU A 18 15.54 -50.67 62.06
C GLU A 18 16.04 -51.15 60.69
N LEU A 19 16.58 -52.37 60.60
CA LEU A 19 17.01 -52.96 59.33
C LEU A 19 15.84 -53.19 58.37
N MET A 20 14.67 -53.61 58.88
CA MET A 20 13.45 -53.72 58.08
C MET A 20 13.01 -52.35 57.54
N GLN A 21 12.99 -51.33 58.40
CA GLN A 21 12.61 -49.98 58.01
C GLN A 21 13.59 -49.39 56.98
N LEU A 22 14.89 -49.62 57.15
CA LEU A 22 15.90 -49.19 56.18
C LEU A 22 15.71 -49.89 54.82
N LYS A 23 15.41 -51.19 54.83
CA LYS A 23 15.11 -51.96 53.62
C LYS A 23 13.86 -51.45 52.91
N GLU A 24 12.79 -51.15 53.64
CA GLU A 24 11.56 -50.59 53.07
C GLU A 24 11.79 -49.20 52.46
N ASN A 25 12.54 -48.34 53.16
CA ASN A 25 12.93 -47.03 52.64
C ASN A 25 13.77 -47.15 51.37
N LEU A 26 14.75 -48.05 51.33
CA LEU A 26 15.55 -48.31 50.13
C LEU A 26 14.69 -48.83 48.97
N ASN A 27 13.76 -49.76 49.22
CA ASN A 27 12.85 -50.26 48.20
C ASN A 27 11.94 -49.15 47.64
N ALA A 28 11.46 -48.24 48.51
CA ALA A 28 10.65 -47.10 48.08
C ALA A 28 11.46 -46.14 47.19
N VAL A 29 12.72 -45.86 47.55
CA VAL A 29 13.62 -45.03 46.73
C VAL A 29 13.91 -45.68 45.38
N ILE A 30 14.22 -46.99 45.35
CA ILE A 30 14.47 -47.73 44.11
C ILE A 30 13.23 -47.72 43.21
N SER A 31 12.05 -47.98 43.78
CA SER A 31 10.79 -47.96 43.03
C SER A 31 10.50 -46.57 42.44
N ASN A 32 10.78 -45.50 43.19
CA ASN A 32 10.59 -44.13 42.72
C ASN A 32 11.59 -43.79 41.58
N GLN A 33 12.86 -44.16 41.75
CA GLN A 33 13.87 -43.97 40.70
C GLN A 33 13.54 -44.75 39.42
N GLN A 34 13.00 -45.97 39.56
CA GLN A 34 12.57 -46.77 38.41
C GLN A 34 11.38 -46.12 37.68
N ALA A 35 10.41 -45.56 38.42
CA ALA A 35 9.30 -44.81 37.83
C ALA A 35 9.77 -43.55 37.09
N GLN A 36 10.73 -42.81 37.66
CA GLN A 36 11.34 -41.64 37.03
C GLN A 36 12.12 -42.00 35.76
N LEU A 37 12.84 -43.12 35.76
CA LEU A 37 13.54 -43.62 34.57
C LEU A 37 12.57 -44.00 33.45
N LEU A 38 11.48 -44.68 33.75
CA LEU A 38 10.46 -45.02 32.74
C LEU A 38 9.78 -43.77 32.18
N ALA A 39 9.47 -42.78 33.02
CA ALA A 39 8.91 -41.51 32.57
C ALA A 39 9.88 -40.75 31.65
N SER A 40 11.17 -40.68 32.01
CA SER A 40 12.18 -40.02 31.16
C SER A 40 12.41 -40.75 29.84
N GLN A 41 12.38 -42.09 29.83
CA GLN A 41 12.42 -42.87 28.59
C GLN A 41 11.21 -42.60 27.69
N GLY A 42 10.01 -42.47 28.25
CA GLY A 42 8.81 -42.10 27.50
C GLY A 42 8.93 -40.72 26.84
N LEU A 43 9.46 -39.74 27.56
CA LEU A 43 9.72 -38.40 27.02
C LEU A 43 10.74 -38.43 25.89
N VAL A 44 11.83 -39.19 26.04
CA VAL A 44 12.86 -39.33 24.98
C VAL A 44 12.27 -39.94 23.71
N HIS A 45 11.38 -40.93 23.81
CA HIS A 45 10.72 -41.50 22.64
C HIS A 45 9.80 -40.49 21.95
N SER A 46 8.99 -39.75 22.71
CA SER A 46 8.13 -38.71 22.16
C SER A 46 8.93 -37.60 21.47
N LEU A 47 10.05 -37.16 22.05
CA LEU A 47 10.93 -36.18 21.44
C LEU A 47 11.56 -36.71 20.14
N ARG A 48 11.94 -37.99 20.10
CA ARG A 48 12.47 -38.61 18.86
C ARG A 48 11.43 -38.64 17.75
N GLU A 49 10.17 -38.96 18.07
CA GLU A 49 9.07 -38.93 17.10
C GLU A 49 8.81 -37.51 16.58
N GLN A 50 8.84 -36.50 17.45
CA GLN A 50 8.70 -35.10 17.05
C GLN A 50 9.85 -34.63 16.14
N VAL A 51 11.09 -35.02 16.44
CA VAL A 51 12.25 -34.70 15.60
C VAL A 51 12.11 -35.37 14.22
N ALA A 52 11.74 -36.66 14.16
CA ALA A 52 11.54 -37.35 12.90
C ALA A 52 10.42 -36.71 12.05
N ALA A 53 9.31 -36.28 12.69
CA ALA A 53 8.24 -35.55 12.01
C ALA A 53 8.71 -34.19 11.46
N ALA A 54 9.52 -33.46 12.24
CA ALA A 54 10.09 -32.18 11.81
C ALA A 54 11.10 -32.35 10.66
N GLU A 55 11.94 -33.38 10.69
CA GLU A 55 12.88 -33.70 9.61
C GLU A 55 12.14 -34.06 8.31
N HIS A 56 11.05 -34.82 8.42
CA HIS A 56 10.20 -35.13 7.28
C HIS A 56 9.52 -33.87 6.70
N ALA A 57 8.98 -33.00 7.56
CA ALA A 57 8.38 -31.73 7.14
C ALA A 57 9.41 -30.80 6.46
N ASN A 58 10.63 -30.71 7.00
CA ASN A 58 11.72 -29.95 6.38
C ASN A 58 12.12 -30.49 5.01
N SER A 59 12.12 -31.81 4.84
CA SER A 59 12.41 -32.44 3.55
C SER A 59 11.34 -32.11 2.51
N LEU A 60 10.07 -32.09 2.91
CA LEU A 60 8.95 -31.70 2.05
C LEU A 60 9.03 -30.22 1.66
N LEU A 61 9.26 -29.33 2.64
CA LEU A 61 9.42 -27.89 2.40
C LEU A 61 10.59 -27.60 1.46
N LYS A 62 11.70 -28.32 1.60
CA LYS A 62 12.85 -28.17 0.69
C LYS A 62 12.48 -28.56 -0.74
N TYR A 63 11.75 -29.65 -0.92
CA TYR A 63 11.27 -30.06 -2.25
C TYR A 63 10.31 -29.02 -2.85
N GLU A 64 9.38 -28.48 -2.06
CA GLU A 64 8.47 -27.42 -2.50
C GLU A 64 9.21 -26.13 -2.87
N LEU A 65 10.23 -25.76 -2.11
CA LEU A 65 11.05 -24.58 -2.37
C LEU A 65 11.85 -24.74 -3.67
N ASP A 66 12.45 -25.90 -3.91
CA ASP A 66 13.16 -26.19 -5.16
C ASP A 66 12.21 -26.18 -6.37
N ARG A 67 10.98 -26.67 -6.20
CA ARG A 67 9.93 -26.61 -7.23
C ARG A 67 9.54 -25.17 -7.55
N HIS A 68 9.26 -24.37 -6.52
CA HIS A 68 8.89 -22.96 -6.70
C HIS A 68 10.02 -22.11 -7.26
N ALA A 69 11.28 -22.41 -6.93
CA ALA A 69 12.44 -21.75 -7.51
C ALA A 69 12.51 -21.96 -9.04
N LYS A 70 12.26 -23.20 -9.52
CA LYS A 70 12.19 -23.49 -10.95
C LYS A 70 11.01 -22.80 -11.64
N GLU A 71 9.83 -22.83 -11.03
CA GLU A 71 8.64 -22.13 -11.56
C GLU A 71 8.90 -20.61 -11.68
N TYR A 72 9.62 -20.03 -10.72
CA TYR A 72 10.03 -18.63 -10.76
C TYR A 72 11.02 -18.33 -11.89
N GLU A 73 12.04 -19.16 -12.08
CA GLU A 73 13.00 -19.01 -13.20
C GLU A 73 12.29 -19.09 -14.56
N GLU A 74 11.39 -20.05 -14.73
CA GLU A 74 10.59 -20.19 -15.96
C GLU A 74 9.67 -18.97 -16.20
N ALA A 75 9.03 -18.46 -15.14
CA ALA A 75 8.19 -17.26 -15.23
C ALA A 75 9.03 -16.02 -15.60
N ASN A 76 10.21 -15.87 -15.00
CA ASN A 76 11.10 -14.74 -15.27
C ASN A 76 11.61 -14.77 -16.73
N GLU A 77 11.92 -15.96 -17.27
CA GLU A 77 12.30 -16.09 -18.68
C GLU A 77 11.14 -15.75 -19.62
N LYS A 78 9.90 -16.17 -19.29
CA LYS A 78 8.71 -15.78 -20.05
C LYS A 78 8.50 -14.26 -20.05
N VAL A 79 8.63 -13.61 -18.89
CA VAL A 79 8.53 -12.15 -18.78
C VAL A 79 9.60 -11.47 -19.64
N ARG A 80 10.84 -11.97 -19.64
CA ARG A 80 11.92 -11.45 -20.48
C ARG A 80 11.60 -11.55 -21.97
N LEU A 81 11.06 -12.69 -22.41
CA LEU A 81 10.65 -12.90 -23.80
C LEU A 81 9.49 -11.98 -24.21
N ILE A 82 8.48 -11.83 -23.34
CA ILE A 82 7.34 -10.93 -23.59
C ILE A 82 7.82 -9.48 -23.66
N SER A 83 8.67 -9.05 -22.73
CA SER A 83 9.23 -7.69 -22.74
C SER A 83 9.99 -7.40 -24.04
N LYS A 84 10.79 -8.37 -24.51
CA LYS A 84 11.48 -8.24 -25.80
C LYS A 84 10.49 -8.13 -26.97
N ALA A 85 9.46 -8.97 -27.01
CA ALA A 85 8.43 -8.92 -28.05
C ALA A 85 7.67 -7.58 -28.04
N MET A 86 7.36 -7.02 -26.85
CA MET A 86 6.72 -5.72 -26.73
C MET A 86 7.58 -4.57 -27.28
N VAL A 87 8.89 -4.60 -27.04
CA VAL A 87 9.81 -3.60 -27.61
C VAL A 87 9.85 -3.71 -29.14
N GLU A 88 9.94 -4.93 -29.67
CA GLU A 88 9.91 -5.17 -31.12
C GLU A 88 8.60 -4.68 -31.76
N GLU A 89 7.46 -4.99 -31.14
CA GLU A 89 6.15 -4.56 -31.67
C GLU A 89 5.94 -3.05 -31.52
N SER A 90 6.41 -2.44 -30.43
CA SER A 90 6.39 -0.98 -30.25
C SER A 90 7.22 -0.27 -31.31
N SER A 91 8.37 -0.85 -31.71
CA SER A 91 9.18 -0.28 -32.78
C SER A 91 8.47 -0.33 -34.13
N ARG A 92 7.83 -1.47 -34.46
CA ARG A 92 7.01 -1.60 -35.68
C ARG A 92 5.83 -0.63 -35.69
N ALA A 93 5.13 -0.48 -34.55
CA ALA A 93 4.03 0.46 -34.43
C ALA A 93 4.49 1.92 -34.65
N SER A 94 5.65 2.29 -34.12
CA SER A 94 6.25 3.61 -34.36
C SER A 94 6.53 3.86 -35.84
N ASP A 95 7.13 2.89 -36.53
CA ASP A 95 7.41 2.99 -37.97
C ASP A 95 6.12 3.15 -38.78
N ILE A 96 5.06 2.41 -38.42
CA ILE A 96 3.74 2.53 -39.06
C ILE A 96 3.16 3.93 -38.84
N ILE A 97 3.21 4.47 -37.62
CA ILE A 97 2.71 5.82 -37.31
C ILE A 97 3.46 6.88 -38.12
N ASP A 98 4.79 6.77 -38.23
CA ASP A 98 5.58 7.72 -39.00
C ASP A 98 5.28 7.66 -40.51
N THR A 99 5.02 6.47 -41.05
CA THR A 99 4.55 6.35 -42.44
C THR A 99 3.15 6.92 -42.63
N SER A 100 2.24 6.75 -41.66
CA SER A 100 0.89 7.34 -41.72
C SER A 100 0.97 8.86 -41.74
N ARG A 101 1.75 9.47 -40.83
CA ARG A 101 1.94 10.93 -40.77
C ARG A 101 2.48 11.51 -42.08
N LYS A 102 3.37 10.79 -42.76
CA LYS A 102 3.88 11.20 -44.09
C LYS A 102 2.76 11.22 -45.14
N LYS A 103 1.90 10.19 -45.14
CA LYS A 103 0.74 10.13 -46.03
C LYS A 103 -0.28 11.22 -45.73
N ASP A 104 -0.54 11.51 -44.45
CA ASP A 104 -1.48 12.58 -44.06
C ASP A 104 -1.00 13.95 -44.57
N ARG A 105 0.31 14.25 -44.43
CA ARG A 105 0.89 15.48 -45.00
C ARG A 105 0.76 15.55 -46.53
N GLU A 106 0.92 14.43 -47.21
CA GLU A 106 0.76 14.36 -48.67
C GLU A 106 -0.71 14.57 -49.08
N ILE A 107 -1.64 13.99 -48.33
CA ILE A 107 -3.09 14.21 -48.49
C ILE A 107 -3.43 15.69 -48.32
N ASP A 108 -2.92 16.34 -47.27
CA ASP A 108 -3.14 17.77 -47.02
C ASP A 108 -2.63 18.63 -48.18
N LEU A 109 -1.44 18.31 -48.70
CA LEU A 109 -0.85 19.01 -49.84
C LEU A 109 -1.66 18.81 -51.12
N LEU A 110 -2.15 17.60 -51.37
CA LEU A 110 -3.02 17.31 -52.51
C LEU A 110 -4.37 18.04 -52.38
N ASN A 111 -4.97 18.06 -51.19
CA ASN A 111 -6.20 18.79 -50.92
C ASN A 111 -6.04 20.29 -51.16
N ALA A 112 -4.92 20.88 -50.72
CA ALA A 112 -4.60 22.28 -51.00
C ALA A 112 -4.49 22.55 -52.50
N LYS A 113 -3.82 21.67 -53.26
CA LYS A 113 -3.72 21.78 -54.73
C LYS A 113 -5.08 21.68 -55.42
N ILE A 114 -5.93 20.74 -54.99
CA ILE A 114 -7.29 20.58 -55.53
C ILE A 114 -8.11 21.85 -55.29
N LYS A 115 -8.00 22.44 -54.10
CA LYS A 115 -8.71 23.68 -53.77
C LYS A 115 -8.32 24.83 -54.71
N VAL A 116 -7.02 25.05 -54.90
CA VAL A 116 -6.51 26.09 -55.82
C VAL A 116 -6.98 25.84 -57.26
N LEU A 117 -6.92 24.59 -57.73
CA LEU A 117 -7.40 24.25 -59.07
C LEU A 117 -8.91 24.48 -59.21
N SER A 118 -9.70 24.20 -58.17
CA SER A 118 -11.14 24.43 -58.17
C SER A 118 -11.47 25.92 -58.26
N GLU A 119 -10.77 26.75 -57.47
CA GLU A 119 -10.90 28.22 -57.52
C GLU A 119 -10.54 28.77 -58.91
N ASN A 120 -9.47 28.27 -59.54
CA ASN A 120 -9.08 28.67 -60.90
C ASN A 120 -10.14 28.29 -61.94
N VAL A 121 -10.78 27.12 -61.80
CA VAL A 121 -11.87 26.69 -62.70
C VAL A 121 -13.08 27.58 -62.51
N GLU A 122 -13.47 27.90 -61.28
CA GLU A 122 -14.58 28.83 -60.99
C GLU A 122 -14.33 30.22 -61.58
N GLU A 123 -13.10 30.74 -61.48
CA GLU A 123 -12.71 32.03 -62.05
C GLU A 123 -12.78 32.01 -63.58
N LEU A 124 -12.28 30.94 -64.22
CA LEU A 124 -12.37 30.76 -65.68
C LEU A 124 -13.83 30.63 -66.14
N GLU A 125 -14.67 29.88 -65.43
CA GLU A 125 -16.10 29.81 -65.73
C GLU A 125 -16.79 31.17 -65.56
N GLY A 126 -16.40 31.94 -64.54
CA GLY A 126 -16.87 33.31 -64.32
C GLY A 126 -16.49 34.24 -65.48
N PHE A 127 -15.23 34.18 -65.92
CA PHE A 127 -14.74 34.94 -67.07
C PHE A 127 -15.47 34.58 -68.37
N LEU A 128 -15.67 33.28 -68.63
CA LEU A 128 -16.41 32.81 -69.80
C LEU A 128 -17.88 33.24 -69.76
N ARG A 129 -18.53 33.19 -68.59
CA ARG A 129 -19.90 33.73 -68.39
C ARG A 129 -19.96 35.24 -68.64
N GLY A 130 -18.97 36.01 -68.17
CA GLY A 130 -18.88 37.45 -68.39
C GLY A 130 -18.71 37.80 -69.89
N LYS A 131 -17.83 37.09 -70.60
CA LYS A 131 -17.66 37.24 -72.05
C LYS A 131 -18.92 36.91 -72.84
N ALA A 132 -19.62 35.84 -72.46
CA ALA A 132 -20.89 35.48 -73.09
C ALA A 132 -21.98 36.54 -72.88
N GLN A 133 -21.92 37.31 -71.79
CA GLN A 133 -22.84 38.44 -71.53
C GLN A 133 -22.44 39.71 -72.31
N GLU A 134 -21.15 39.99 -72.49
CA GLU A 134 -20.67 41.09 -73.34
C GLU A 134 -21.00 40.88 -74.83
N GLU A 135 -20.91 39.65 -75.35
CA GLU A 135 -21.31 39.34 -76.72
C GLU A 135 -22.82 39.48 -76.96
N VAL A 136 -23.65 39.37 -75.92
CA VAL A 136 -25.11 39.58 -75.99
C VAL A 136 -25.49 41.08 -75.92
N LEU A 137 -24.65 41.92 -75.31
CA LEU A 137 -24.85 43.38 -75.20
C LEU A 137 -24.12 44.21 -76.28
N GLY A 138 -23.20 43.62 -77.05
CA GLY A 138 -22.38 44.27 -78.07
C GLY A 138 -23.04 44.50 -79.45
N THR A 139 -24.36 44.38 -79.58
CA THR A 139 -25.07 44.61 -80.86
C THR A 139 -26.08 45.77 -80.83
N VAL A 140 -25.74 46.91 -80.20
CA VAL A 140 -26.41 48.19 -80.52
C VAL A 140 -25.43 49.37 -80.47
N ASP A 141 -25.35 50.04 -81.63
CA ASP A 141 -24.96 51.42 -81.93
C ASP A 141 -23.49 51.89 -81.98
N SER A 142 -23.05 52.02 -83.23
CA SER A 142 -22.07 52.97 -83.75
C SER A 142 -22.59 54.42 -83.73
N THR A 143 -21.81 55.38 -83.20
CA THR A 143 -21.26 56.57 -83.91
C THR A 143 -20.74 57.68 -82.97
N LEU A 144 -19.71 58.39 -83.47
CA LEU A 144 -19.22 59.75 -83.12
C LEU A 144 -18.03 59.95 -82.14
N ALA A 145 -16.92 60.34 -82.79
CA ALA A 145 -15.97 61.40 -82.43
C ALA A 145 -14.91 61.19 -81.32
N SER A 146 -13.67 60.99 -81.79
CA SER A 146 -12.44 61.69 -81.38
C SER A 146 -12.15 61.84 -79.88
N ARG A 147 -11.27 60.97 -79.37
CA ARG A 147 -10.15 61.35 -78.49
C ARG A 147 -9.17 60.19 -78.38
N ASN A 148 -7.95 60.34 -78.91
CA ASN A 148 -6.82 59.68 -78.28
C ASN A 148 -6.62 60.36 -76.92
N PRO A 149 -6.44 59.57 -75.85
CA PRO A 149 -5.12 59.56 -75.24
C PRO A 149 -4.67 58.15 -74.81
N THR A 150 -3.39 57.89 -75.04
CA THR A 150 -2.45 57.28 -74.09
C THR A 150 -2.93 56.09 -73.26
N MET A 151 -2.32 54.92 -73.52
CA MET A 151 -2.24 53.83 -72.55
C MET A 151 -1.84 54.36 -71.16
N PRO A 152 -2.37 53.73 -70.11
CA PRO A 152 -1.47 53.02 -69.22
C PRO A 152 -1.95 51.57 -69.12
N MET A 153 -1.06 50.65 -69.52
CA MET A 153 -0.95 49.38 -68.80
C MET A 153 -0.86 49.73 -67.32
N LYS A 154 -1.95 49.54 -66.56
CA LYS A 154 -1.84 49.38 -65.12
C LYS A 154 -1.25 47.99 -64.91
N GLU A 155 0.08 47.96 -64.91
CA GLU A 155 0.84 47.15 -63.97
C GLU A 155 0.18 47.33 -62.60
N ASP A 156 -0.38 46.25 -62.06
CA ASP A 156 -0.66 45.98 -60.64
C ASP A 156 -1.81 44.96 -60.53
N HIS A 157 -1.58 43.76 -61.04
CA HIS A 157 -2.02 42.56 -60.35
C HIS A 157 -0.83 41.62 -60.35
N PRO A 158 -0.34 41.15 -59.18
CA PRO A 158 0.69 40.14 -59.17
C PRO A 158 0.04 38.87 -59.72
N LEU A 159 0.22 38.64 -61.02
CA LEU A 159 0.29 37.28 -61.53
C LEU A 159 1.29 36.59 -60.60
N PHE A 160 0.80 35.58 -59.87
CA PHE A 160 1.59 34.74 -58.99
C PHE A 160 2.72 34.12 -59.80
N THR A 161 3.85 34.82 -59.89
CA THR A 161 5.04 34.35 -60.58
C THR A 161 5.62 33.17 -59.80
N SER A 162 6.34 32.30 -60.51
CA SER A 162 7.11 31.18 -59.93
C SER A 162 7.96 31.60 -58.71
N ASP A 163 8.35 32.88 -58.63
CA ASP A 163 9.07 33.46 -57.49
C ASP A 163 8.23 33.56 -56.21
N TYR A 164 6.91 33.74 -56.30
CA TYR A 164 6.03 33.81 -55.13
C TYR A 164 5.84 32.44 -54.48
N VAL A 165 5.68 31.40 -55.31
CA VAL A 165 5.61 30.00 -54.84
C VAL A 165 6.96 29.57 -54.27
N SER A 166 8.07 29.95 -54.91
CA SER A 166 9.42 29.68 -54.40
C SER A 166 9.72 30.42 -53.08
N GLN A 167 9.17 31.61 -52.88
CA GLN A 167 9.27 32.36 -51.61
C GLN A 167 8.41 31.74 -50.49
N LEU A 168 7.26 31.14 -50.82
CA LEU A 168 6.44 30.38 -49.87
C LEU A 168 7.14 29.08 -49.44
N GLU A 169 7.70 28.33 -50.37
CA GLU A 169 8.50 27.12 -50.10
C GLU A 169 9.74 27.46 -49.24
N ALA A 170 10.46 28.54 -49.55
CA ALA A 170 11.62 28.99 -48.77
C ALA A 170 11.29 29.52 -47.35
N ARG A 171 10.05 29.98 -47.12
CA ARG A 171 9.57 30.42 -45.79
C ARG A 171 9.06 29.24 -44.95
N LEU A 172 8.54 28.20 -45.59
CA LEU A 172 8.15 26.92 -44.96
C LEU A 172 9.36 26.13 -44.45
N ASP A 173 10.46 26.10 -45.21
CA ASP A 173 11.72 25.46 -44.78
C ASP A 173 12.39 26.13 -43.58
N LYS A 174 12.03 27.38 -43.25
CA LYS A 174 12.56 28.13 -42.09
C LYS A 174 11.73 28.02 -40.82
N GLY A 175 10.67 27.19 -40.80
CA GLY A 175 9.91 26.90 -39.57
C GLY A 175 9.11 28.06 -39.00
N CYS A 176 8.79 29.10 -39.79
CA CYS A 176 8.07 30.29 -39.33
C CYS A 176 6.57 30.23 -39.69
N PHE A 177 5.88 29.16 -39.29
CA PHE A 177 4.48 28.89 -39.68
C PHE A 177 3.48 29.78 -38.92
N ASP A 178 3.79 30.17 -37.69
CA ASP A 178 2.86 30.88 -36.80
C ASP A 178 2.54 32.32 -37.24
N ASP A 179 3.47 32.99 -37.92
CA ASP A 179 3.27 34.38 -38.39
C ASP A 179 2.48 34.46 -39.70
N VAL A 180 2.50 33.39 -40.52
CA VAL A 180 1.77 33.34 -41.81
C VAL A 180 0.29 33.02 -41.57
N VAL A 181 -0.01 32.13 -40.61
CA VAL A 181 -1.40 31.75 -40.28
C VAL A 181 -2.16 32.89 -39.59
N ARG A 182 -1.48 33.70 -38.76
CA ARG A 182 -2.11 34.85 -38.06
C ARG A 182 -2.53 35.99 -38.97
N GLN A 183 -1.91 36.16 -40.14
CA GLN A 183 -2.25 37.24 -41.08
C GLN A 183 -3.44 36.92 -42.00
N PHE A 184 -3.75 35.63 -42.22
CA PHE A 184 -4.77 35.23 -43.19
C PHE A 184 -6.13 34.85 -42.58
N ASN A 185 -6.25 34.64 -41.26
CA ASN A 185 -7.56 34.41 -40.66
C ASN A 185 -7.60 34.67 -39.14
N PRO A 186 -8.04 35.86 -38.66
CA PRO A 186 -8.26 36.10 -37.24
C PRO A 186 -9.42 35.27 -36.65
N ASP A 187 -10.32 34.75 -37.50
CA ASP A 187 -11.58 34.11 -37.10
C ASP A 187 -11.64 32.60 -37.38
N ALA A 188 -10.57 31.98 -37.90
CA ALA A 188 -10.52 30.53 -38.19
C ALA A 188 -10.61 29.63 -36.94
N PHE A 189 -10.59 30.17 -35.73
CA PHE A 189 -10.76 29.40 -34.49
C PHE A 189 -12.19 29.44 -33.92
N ALA A 190 -13.15 30.00 -34.64
CA ALA A 190 -14.54 30.03 -34.21
C ALA A 190 -15.48 29.60 -35.34
N LEU A 191 -15.61 28.29 -35.60
CA LEU A 191 -16.81 27.59 -36.13
C LEU A 191 -16.45 26.24 -36.73
N HIS A 192 -16.44 25.19 -35.91
CA HIS A 192 -16.84 23.83 -36.32
C HIS A 192 -17.39 23.07 -35.12
N THR A 193 -18.61 23.41 -34.73
CA THR A 193 -19.52 22.49 -34.07
C THR A 193 -20.76 22.40 -34.93
N ASN A 194 -21.00 21.21 -35.48
CA ASN A 194 -22.31 20.57 -35.72
C ASN A 194 -22.20 19.57 -36.88
N VAL A 195 -21.65 18.40 -36.59
CA VAL A 195 -22.12 17.14 -37.17
C VAL A 195 -22.44 16.22 -36.00
N VAL A 196 -23.64 15.67 -36.06
CA VAL A 196 -24.31 14.89 -35.01
C VAL A 196 -23.55 13.58 -34.77
N GLU A 197 -22.76 13.54 -33.70
CA GLU A 197 -22.46 12.32 -32.98
C GLU A 197 -23.00 12.46 -31.56
N LYS A 198 -23.70 11.41 -31.11
CA LYS A 198 -24.27 11.29 -29.78
C LYS A 198 -23.15 11.49 -28.75
N GLU A 199 -23.19 12.57 -27.97
CA GLU A 199 -22.21 12.84 -26.91
C GLU A 199 -22.07 11.63 -25.96
N PRO A 200 -20.87 11.04 -25.81
CA PRO A 200 -20.43 10.59 -24.51
C PRO A 200 -19.93 11.82 -23.75
N SER A 201 -20.46 12.02 -22.55
CA SER A 201 -20.14 13.12 -21.64
C SER A 201 -18.63 13.42 -21.58
N ALA A 202 -18.29 14.70 -21.52
CA ALA A 202 -16.92 15.26 -21.37
C ALA A 202 -16.12 14.78 -20.12
N SER A 203 -16.60 13.76 -19.40
CA SER A 203 -15.90 13.08 -18.32
C SER A 203 -14.94 11.98 -18.79
N VAL A 204 -14.90 11.64 -20.08
CA VAL A 204 -14.15 10.47 -20.60
C VAL A 204 -12.76 10.82 -21.18
N SER A 205 -12.47 12.10 -21.45
CA SER A 205 -11.26 12.53 -22.16
C SER A 205 -9.96 12.43 -21.34
N ILE A 206 -9.98 12.85 -20.06
CA ILE A 206 -8.76 12.84 -19.22
C ILE A 206 -8.35 11.42 -18.85
N PHE A 207 -9.33 10.55 -18.58
CA PHE A 207 -9.09 9.17 -18.15
C PHE A 207 -8.47 8.32 -19.26
N ASN A 208 -8.96 8.45 -20.50
CA ASN A 208 -8.42 7.72 -21.64
C ASN A 208 -7.06 8.27 -22.10
N THR A 209 -6.81 9.57 -21.91
CA THR A 209 -5.51 10.17 -22.18
C THR A 209 -4.47 9.74 -21.12
N TRP A 210 -4.91 9.61 -19.85
CA TRP A 210 -4.10 9.09 -18.74
C TRP A 210 -3.76 7.59 -18.88
N LEU A 211 -4.74 6.76 -19.29
CA LEU A 211 -4.53 5.32 -19.55
C LEU A 211 -3.50 5.08 -20.67
N ARG A 212 -3.56 5.88 -21.75
CA ARG A 212 -2.60 5.79 -22.87
C ARG A 212 -1.20 6.29 -22.50
N SER A 213 -1.07 7.26 -21.60
CA SER A 213 0.25 7.73 -21.12
C SER A 213 0.96 6.73 -20.20
N GLU A 214 0.23 5.81 -19.59
CA GLU A 214 0.74 4.76 -18.69
C GLU A 214 0.99 3.41 -19.42
N GLY A 215 0.85 3.37 -20.75
CA GLY A 215 1.08 2.17 -21.55
C GLY A 215 0.00 1.09 -21.46
N VAL A 216 -1.19 1.43 -20.92
CA VAL A 216 -2.34 0.53 -20.84
C VAL A 216 -3.12 0.59 -22.14
N ILE A 217 -3.26 -0.55 -22.82
CA ILE A 217 -4.03 -0.68 -24.06
C ILE A 217 -5.49 -0.99 -23.67
N GLU A 218 -6.47 -0.61 -24.51
CA GLU A 218 -7.88 -0.98 -24.28
C GLU A 218 -8.09 -2.51 -24.12
N ALA A 219 -7.16 -3.33 -24.63
CA ALA A 219 -7.15 -4.79 -24.46
C ALA A 219 -6.75 -5.26 -23.04
N ASP A 220 -6.06 -4.44 -22.24
CA ASP A 220 -5.68 -4.76 -20.85
C ASP A 220 -6.83 -4.48 -19.87
N LEU A 221 -7.87 -3.77 -20.31
CA LEU A 221 -9.07 -3.45 -19.51
C LEU A 221 -10.08 -4.60 -19.49
N ASP A 222 -10.00 -5.52 -20.45
CA ASP A 222 -10.83 -6.73 -20.54
C ASP A 222 -10.02 -7.95 -20.09
N GLY A 223 -10.01 -8.27 -18.78
CA GLY A 223 -9.51 -9.59 -18.37
C GLY A 223 -9.27 -9.85 -16.89
N GLU A 224 -8.68 -8.93 -16.14
CA GLU A 224 -8.34 -9.22 -14.74
C GLU A 224 -9.54 -8.94 -13.82
N HIS A 225 -10.16 -10.01 -13.33
CA HIS A 225 -11.19 -9.94 -12.30
C HIS A 225 -10.61 -10.39 -10.97
N ILE A 226 -10.87 -9.62 -9.92
CA ILE A 226 -10.69 -10.08 -8.55
C ILE A 226 -11.81 -11.08 -8.27
N LEU A 227 -11.43 -12.32 -7.98
CA LEU A 227 -12.38 -13.32 -7.51
C LEU A 227 -12.90 -12.89 -6.14
N PRO A 228 -14.23 -12.93 -5.92
CA PRO A 228 -14.79 -12.58 -4.62
C PRO A 228 -14.20 -13.49 -3.56
N PRO A 229 -14.03 -13.00 -2.31
CA PRO A 229 -13.86 -13.91 -1.19
C PRO A 229 -15.09 -14.81 -1.19
N GLY A 230 -14.85 -16.11 -1.33
CA GLY A 230 -15.85 -17.14 -1.46
C GLY A 230 -16.88 -17.11 -0.33
N LEU A 231 -17.92 -17.93 -0.52
CA LEU A 231 -19.19 -17.85 0.22
C LEU A 231 -19.10 -18.08 1.74
N TRP A 232 -17.90 -18.32 2.28
CA TRP A 232 -17.69 -18.70 3.67
C TRP A 232 -17.29 -17.49 4.53
N SER A 233 -17.90 -17.37 5.70
CA SER A 233 -17.61 -16.31 6.67
C SER A 233 -16.19 -16.33 7.24
N SER A 234 -15.45 -17.43 7.02
CA SER A 234 -14.04 -17.58 7.41
C SER A 234 -13.07 -16.98 6.41
N GLU A 235 -13.54 -16.64 5.20
CA GLU A 235 -12.67 -16.12 4.15
C GLU A 235 -12.28 -14.66 4.38
N GLU A 236 -11.11 -14.31 3.86
CA GLU A 236 -10.55 -12.98 4.01
C GLU A 236 -11.45 -11.95 3.33
N PHE A 237 -11.82 -10.87 4.04
CA PHE A 237 -12.74 -9.85 3.54
C PHE A 237 -14.15 -10.34 3.16
N SER A 238 -14.56 -11.53 3.60
CA SER A 238 -15.94 -12.03 3.44
C SER A 238 -17.01 -11.06 3.98
N PHE A 239 -16.66 -10.19 4.94
CA PHE A 239 -17.53 -9.13 5.45
C PHE A 239 -17.92 -8.06 4.40
N LEU A 240 -17.24 -8.01 3.25
CA LEU A 240 -17.65 -7.18 2.12
C LEU A 240 -18.88 -7.74 1.40
N GLU A 241 -19.17 -9.04 1.55
CA GLU A 241 -20.31 -9.73 0.94
C GLU A 241 -20.36 -9.59 -0.60
N VAL A 242 -19.19 -9.58 -1.25
CA VAL A 242 -19.10 -9.61 -2.71
C VAL A 242 -19.25 -11.06 -3.16
N CYS A 243 -20.24 -11.35 -4.01
CA CYS A 243 -20.52 -12.70 -4.50
C CYS A 243 -20.30 -12.88 -6.00
N HIS A 244 -19.71 -11.89 -6.67
CA HIS A 244 -19.42 -11.92 -8.11
C HIS A 244 -17.98 -11.47 -8.38
N PRO A 245 -17.39 -11.86 -9.52
CA PRO A 245 -16.12 -11.31 -9.98
C PRO A 245 -16.19 -9.78 -10.07
N VAL A 246 -15.17 -9.10 -9.55
CA VAL A 246 -15.07 -7.64 -9.58
C VAL A 246 -13.95 -7.23 -10.54
N PRO A 247 -14.17 -6.28 -11.45
CA PRO A 247 -13.11 -5.77 -12.31
C PRO A 247 -11.93 -5.26 -11.47
N HIS A 248 -10.71 -5.73 -11.77
CA HIS A 248 -9.50 -5.29 -11.09
C HIS A 248 -9.13 -3.88 -11.56
N ARG A 249 -9.50 -2.88 -10.76
CA ARG A 249 -9.06 -1.49 -10.98
C ARG A 249 -7.69 -1.37 -10.36
N HIS A 250 -6.62 -1.46 -11.16
CA HIS A 250 -5.24 -1.31 -10.67
C HIS A 250 -5.04 0.09 -10.06
N MET A 251 -5.24 0.22 -8.75
CA MET A 251 -5.10 1.50 -8.06
C MET A 251 -3.62 1.84 -7.89
N THR A 252 -3.25 3.09 -8.17
CA THR A 252 -1.89 3.57 -7.92
C THR A 252 -1.62 3.68 -6.42
N CYS A 253 -0.34 3.59 -6.02
CA CYS A 253 0.05 3.75 -4.61
C CYS A 253 -0.44 5.09 -4.04
N ALA A 254 -0.31 6.19 -4.80
CA ALA A 254 -0.75 7.51 -4.38
C ALA A 254 -2.27 7.54 -4.10
N SER A 255 -3.08 7.01 -5.02
CA SER A 255 -4.55 6.96 -4.85
C SER A 255 -4.96 6.13 -3.63
N VAL A 256 -4.32 4.98 -3.42
CA VAL A 256 -4.59 4.10 -2.28
C VAL A 256 -4.22 4.81 -0.98
N THR A 257 -3.02 5.38 -0.88
CA THR A 257 -2.56 6.07 0.32
C THR A 257 -3.45 7.26 0.67
N THR A 258 -3.93 8.03 -0.32
CA THR A 258 -4.90 9.11 -0.09
C THR A 258 -6.23 8.59 0.43
N LEU A 259 -6.78 7.53 -0.17
CA LEU A 259 -8.06 6.96 0.29
C LEU A 259 -7.96 6.37 1.70
N VAL A 260 -6.87 5.68 2.00
CA VAL A 260 -6.61 5.13 3.33
C VAL A 260 -6.41 6.23 4.37
N ALA A 261 -5.68 7.30 4.04
CA ALA A 261 -5.52 8.45 4.91
C ALA A 261 -6.87 9.11 5.22
N ASN A 262 -7.71 9.32 4.20
CA ASN A 262 -9.06 9.87 4.36
C ASN A 262 -9.94 8.98 5.25
N PHE A 263 -9.89 7.67 5.04
CA PHE A 263 -10.58 6.71 5.90
C PHE A 263 -10.17 6.87 7.37
N TRP A 264 -8.87 6.95 7.64
CA TRP A 264 -8.37 7.09 9.01
C TRP A 264 -8.75 8.43 9.64
N ASP A 265 -8.71 9.51 8.88
CA ASP A 265 -9.12 10.83 9.35
C ASP A 265 -10.60 10.87 9.72
N ASP A 266 -11.47 10.24 8.92
CA ASP A 266 -12.90 10.15 9.23
C ASP A 266 -13.16 9.19 10.40
N ARG A 267 -12.42 8.08 10.47
CA ARG A 267 -12.51 7.13 11.59
C ARG A 267 -12.13 7.79 12.92
N GLU A 268 -11.10 8.62 12.93
CA GLU A 268 -10.64 9.34 14.12
C GLU A 268 -11.70 10.34 14.62
N LYS A 269 -12.39 11.05 13.72
CA LYS A 269 -13.50 11.96 14.06
C LYS A 269 -14.71 11.24 14.65
N GLU A 270 -15.00 10.01 14.22
CA GLU A 270 -16.17 9.23 14.64
C GLU A 270 -15.93 8.28 15.82
N ARG A 271 -14.70 8.21 16.33
CA ARG A 271 -14.29 7.18 17.29
C ARG A 271 -15.11 7.15 18.58
N SER A 272 -15.63 8.29 19.02
CA SER A 272 -16.48 8.39 20.22
C SER A 272 -17.81 7.64 20.11
N LYS A 273 -18.24 7.25 18.90
CA LYS A 273 -19.51 6.58 18.64
C LYS A 273 -19.48 5.06 18.88
N GLY A 274 -18.32 4.48 19.20
CA GLY A 274 -18.20 3.07 19.60
C GLY A 274 -18.53 2.03 18.51
N ARG A 275 -18.72 2.44 17.25
CA ARG A 275 -18.99 1.51 16.13
C ARG A 275 -17.79 0.61 15.85
N ARG A 276 -18.02 -0.64 15.45
CA ARG A 276 -16.93 -1.55 15.05
C ARG A 276 -16.29 -1.07 13.75
N ILE A 277 -14.99 -1.33 13.58
CA ILE A 277 -14.23 -0.86 12.42
C ILE A 277 -14.81 -1.34 11.08
N ARG A 278 -15.23 -2.61 10.99
CA ARG A 278 -15.81 -3.19 9.77
C ARG A 278 -17.15 -2.54 9.39
N GLU A 279 -18.02 -2.29 10.37
CA GLU A 279 -19.29 -1.60 10.18
C GLU A 279 -19.06 -0.18 9.66
N PHE A 280 -18.15 0.55 10.31
CA PHE A 280 -17.77 1.89 9.88
C PHE A 280 -17.15 1.90 8.47
N PHE A 281 -16.28 0.94 8.16
CA PHE A 281 -15.65 0.82 6.84
C PHE A 281 -16.68 0.61 5.73
N MET A 282 -17.69 -0.22 5.96
CA MET A 282 -18.78 -0.43 4.99
C MET A 282 -19.63 0.83 4.79
N ASP A 283 -20.00 1.52 5.87
CA ASP A 283 -20.73 2.80 5.80
C ASP A 283 -19.91 3.87 5.06
N TRP A 284 -18.60 3.92 5.34
CA TRP A 284 -17.67 4.85 4.70
C TRP A 284 -17.57 4.56 3.19
N LEU A 285 -17.37 3.30 2.78
CA LEU A 285 -17.31 2.90 1.37
C LEU A 285 -18.60 3.25 0.62
N ARG A 286 -19.76 3.06 1.24
CA ARG A 286 -21.06 3.43 0.67
C ARG A 286 -21.15 4.93 0.43
N THR A 287 -20.62 5.73 1.35
CA THR A 287 -20.58 7.19 1.25
C THR A 287 -19.64 7.64 0.13
N GLN A 288 -18.47 7.02 0.01
CA GLN A 288 -17.47 7.38 -1.02
C GLN A 288 -17.91 6.98 -2.44
N SER A 289 -18.64 5.87 -2.59
CA SER A 289 -19.00 5.31 -3.90
C SER A 289 -20.42 5.66 -4.38
N GLY A 290 -21.25 6.24 -3.50
CA GLY A 290 -22.64 6.59 -3.80
C GLY A 290 -23.59 5.40 -3.92
N GLY A 291 -23.19 4.19 -3.51
CA GLY A 291 -24.02 2.99 -3.61
C GLY A 291 -23.45 1.81 -2.83
N VAL A 292 -24.31 0.83 -2.50
CA VAL A 292 -23.90 -0.36 -1.73
C VAL A 292 -22.98 -1.26 -2.56
N GLU A 293 -23.43 -1.66 -3.76
CA GLU A 293 -22.66 -2.56 -4.63
C GLU A 293 -21.32 -1.94 -5.06
N LYS A 294 -21.35 -0.69 -5.54
CA LYS A 294 -20.13 0.05 -5.89
C LYS A 294 -19.17 0.22 -4.70
N GLY A 295 -19.72 0.33 -3.49
CA GLY A 295 -18.94 0.42 -2.26
C GLY A 295 -18.21 -0.88 -1.95
N ARG A 296 -18.89 -2.01 -2.12
CA ARG A 296 -18.29 -3.35 -1.95
C ARG A 296 -17.17 -3.59 -2.97
N GLU A 297 -17.40 -3.27 -4.24
CA GLU A 297 -16.37 -3.36 -5.30
C GLU A 297 -15.16 -2.45 -5.02
N LEU A 298 -15.40 -1.21 -4.58
CA LEU A 298 -14.35 -0.29 -4.17
C LEU A 298 -13.57 -0.84 -2.99
N GLY A 299 -14.26 -1.41 -2.00
CA GLY A 299 -13.66 -2.06 -0.85
C GLY A 299 -12.72 -3.19 -1.25
N LEU A 300 -13.17 -4.07 -2.15
CA LEU A 300 -12.36 -5.20 -2.61
C LEU A 300 -11.10 -4.73 -3.36
N ASN A 301 -11.26 -3.77 -4.28
CA ASN A 301 -10.13 -3.17 -5.01
C ASN A 301 -9.15 -2.45 -4.08
N LEU A 302 -9.66 -1.71 -3.08
CA LEU A 302 -8.85 -1.00 -2.10
C LEU A 302 -8.04 -1.96 -1.24
N LEU A 303 -8.67 -3.00 -0.69
CA LEU A 303 -8.00 -3.96 0.18
C LEU A 303 -7.00 -4.83 -0.60
N HIS A 304 -7.33 -5.24 -1.82
CA HIS A 304 -6.39 -5.93 -2.71
C HIS A 304 -5.18 -5.04 -3.03
N SER A 305 -5.41 -3.75 -3.30
CA SER A 305 -4.31 -2.80 -3.52
C SER A 305 -3.48 -2.55 -2.25
N CYS A 306 -4.10 -2.51 -1.07
CA CYS A 306 -3.37 -2.44 0.19
C CYS A 306 -2.48 -3.67 0.41
N GLN A 307 -2.91 -4.87 -0.02
CA GLN A 307 -2.08 -6.09 0.07
C GLN A 307 -0.83 -5.97 -0.83
N ARG A 308 -0.95 -5.32 -2.00
CA ARG A 308 0.19 -5.00 -2.87
C ARG A 308 1.13 -3.97 -2.24
N PHE A 309 0.58 -2.97 -1.56
CA PHE A 309 1.33 -1.86 -0.95
C PHE A 309 1.55 -2.04 0.56
N MET A 310 1.82 -3.26 1.03
CA MET A 310 2.04 -3.59 2.45
C MET A 310 3.23 -2.86 3.12
N LYS A 311 4.11 -2.23 2.33
CA LYS A 311 5.19 -1.38 2.83
C LYS A 311 4.68 -0.01 3.30
N GLU A 312 3.51 0.41 2.81
CA GLU A 312 2.86 1.64 3.25
C GLU A 312 2.21 1.42 4.62
N PRO A 313 2.58 2.21 5.64
CA PRO A 313 2.22 1.92 7.03
C PRO A 313 0.70 1.93 7.25
N GLU A 314 0.00 2.90 6.66
CA GLU A 314 -1.44 3.05 6.87
C GLU A 314 -2.25 1.97 6.12
N CYS A 315 -1.75 1.48 4.98
CA CYS A 315 -2.32 0.33 4.26
C CYS A 315 -2.19 -0.95 5.09
N ARG A 316 -1.00 -1.21 5.64
CA ARG A 316 -0.76 -2.34 6.54
C ARG A 316 -1.71 -2.28 7.73
N VAL A 317 -1.74 -1.16 8.45
CA VAL A 317 -2.57 -1.03 9.65
C VAL A 317 -4.06 -1.22 9.33
N LEU A 318 -4.55 -0.75 8.18
CA LEU A 318 -5.94 -0.95 7.76
C LEU A 318 -6.27 -2.43 7.61
N LEU A 319 -5.43 -3.18 6.88
CA LEU A 319 -5.61 -4.60 6.67
C LEU A 319 -5.62 -5.37 7.99
N PHE A 320 -4.64 -5.13 8.86
CA PHE A 320 -4.53 -5.84 10.13
C PHE A 320 -5.63 -5.46 11.12
N ALA A 321 -6.09 -4.21 11.11
CA ALA A 321 -7.21 -3.78 11.94
C ALA A 321 -8.53 -4.41 11.49
N LEU A 322 -8.80 -4.46 10.18
CA LEU A 322 -9.98 -5.13 9.63
C LEU A 322 -9.94 -6.65 9.87
N ARG A 323 -8.76 -7.28 9.82
CA ARG A 323 -8.58 -8.70 10.16
C ARG A 323 -8.66 -8.98 11.66
N GLY A 324 -8.60 -7.96 12.51
CA GLY A 324 -8.66 -8.12 13.97
C GLY A 324 -7.37 -8.63 14.59
N PHE A 325 -6.22 -8.28 13.99
CA PHE A 325 -4.89 -8.60 14.49
C PHE A 325 -4.20 -7.43 15.19
N LEU A 326 -4.57 -6.19 14.83
CA LEU A 326 -4.03 -4.97 15.44
C LEU A 326 -5.15 -3.99 15.83
N PRO A 327 -4.97 -3.23 16.92
CA PRO A 327 -5.93 -2.22 17.33
C PRO A 327 -5.84 -0.98 16.43
N GLU A 328 -6.99 -0.46 15.99
CA GLU A 328 -7.07 0.79 15.20
C GLU A 328 -6.49 2.01 15.92
N VAL A 329 -6.40 1.94 17.26
CA VAL A 329 -5.82 2.98 18.13
C VAL A 329 -4.37 3.31 17.73
N LEU A 330 -3.67 2.35 17.12
CA LEU A 330 -2.29 2.48 16.67
C LEU A 330 -2.09 3.72 15.77
N VAL A 331 -3.02 4.02 14.86
CA VAL A 331 -2.92 5.16 13.95
C VAL A 331 -2.92 6.49 14.70
N SER A 332 -3.90 6.68 15.59
CA SER A 332 -3.97 7.89 16.44
C SER A 332 -2.75 8.00 17.38
N ALA A 333 -2.26 6.86 17.89
CA ALA A 333 -1.12 6.82 18.79
C ALA A 333 0.17 7.26 18.09
N VAL A 334 0.46 6.73 16.89
CA VAL A 334 1.67 7.12 16.15
C VAL A 334 1.61 8.57 15.70
N ARG A 335 0.44 9.06 15.26
CA ARG A 335 0.23 10.48 14.93
C ARG A 335 0.50 11.38 16.13
N ARG A 336 0.02 11.00 17.33
CA ARG A 336 0.29 11.72 18.58
C ARG A 336 1.77 11.69 18.97
N LEU A 337 2.44 10.55 18.84
CA LEU A 337 3.86 10.41 19.15
C LEU A 337 4.73 11.25 18.20
N ILE A 338 4.40 11.29 16.90
CA ILE A 338 5.08 12.17 15.93
C ILE A 338 4.89 13.65 16.31
N LYS A 339 3.67 14.06 16.68
CA LYS A 339 3.43 15.43 17.19
C LYS A 339 4.25 15.71 18.45
N GLN A 340 4.34 14.76 19.38
CA GLN A 340 5.15 14.88 20.59
C GLN A 340 6.66 14.97 20.27
N LEU A 341 7.14 14.20 19.28
CA LEU A 341 8.52 14.29 18.80
C LEU A 341 8.83 15.68 18.27
N ILE A 342 7.97 16.22 17.40
CA ILE A 342 8.11 17.57 16.85
C ILE A 342 8.14 18.60 17.99
N GLN A 343 7.19 18.53 18.92
CA GLN A 343 7.11 19.44 20.07
C GLN A 343 8.36 19.40 20.95
N MET A 344 8.85 18.20 21.30
CA MET A 344 10.05 18.08 22.14
C MET A 344 11.30 18.57 21.43
N LEU A 345 11.39 18.37 20.11
CA LEU A 345 12.49 18.95 19.34
C LEU A 345 12.36 20.47 19.24
N ASP A 346 11.13 21.02 19.20
CA ASP A 346 10.84 22.46 19.11
C ASP A 346 11.18 23.23 20.38
N SER A 347 10.92 22.67 21.56
CA SER A 347 11.10 23.36 22.83
C SER A 347 12.24 22.84 23.70
N GLY A 348 12.74 21.63 23.43
CA GLY A 348 13.53 20.85 24.40
C GLY A 348 15.00 20.68 24.06
N VAL A 349 15.49 21.22 22.93
CA VAL A 349 16.87 21.03 22.47
C VAL A 349 17.45 22.35 21.95
N GLU A 350 18.73 22.58 22.18
CA GLU A 350 19.44 23.73 21.59
C GLU A 350 19.48 23.61 20.06
N ARG A 351 19.15 24.71 19.38
CA ARG A 351 19.00 24.74 17.92
C ARG A 351 19.95 25.74 17.29
N ASN A 352 20.51 25.35 16.15
CA ASN A 352 21.15 26.28 15.23
C ASN A 352 20.20 26.51 14.03
N GLY A 353 19.30 27.48 14.17
CA GLY A 353 18.20 27.67 13.22
C GLY A 353 17.23 26.48 13.24
N ASP A 354 17.08 25.79 12.10
CA ASP A 354 16.22 24.60 11.96
C ASP A 354 16.97 23.28 12.18
N CYS A 355 18.25 23.36 12.57
CA CYS A 355 19.13 22.21 12.76
C CYS A 355 19.30 21.87 14.25
N VAL A 356 19.35 20.58 14.54
CA VAL A 356 19.67 20.00 15.86
C VAL A 356 20.83 19.01 15.73
N SER A 357 21.64 18.86 16.77
CA SER A 357 22.73 17.88 16.77
C SER A 357 22.20 16.45 16.54
N PHE A 358 22.98 15.63 15.84
CA PHE A 358 22.58 14.25 15.56
C PHE A 358 22.27 13.44 16.83
N GLU A 359 23.09 13.59 17.88
CA GLU A 359 22.89 12.86 19.14
C GLU A 359 21.66 13.34 19.89
N ASP A 360 21.42 14.65 19.96
CA ASP A 360 20.24 15.18 20.65
C ASP A 360 18.95 14.74 19.93
N PHE A 361 18.94 14.79 18.59
CA PHE A 361 17.79 14.31 17.81
C PHE A 361 17.45 12.86 18.16
N PHE A 362 18.43 11.96 18.13
CA PHE A 362 18.19 10.54 18.43
C PHE A 362 17.94 10.26 19.91
N SER A 363 18.42 11.10 20.82
CA SER A 363 18.05 11.04 22.24
C SER A 363 16.54 11.30 22.43
N VAL A 364 15.99 12.29 21.70
CA VAL A 364 14.57 12.61 21.73
C VAL A 364 13.74 11.52 21.05
N VAL A 365 14.19 11.00 19.90
CA VAL A 365 13.52 9.86 19.22
C VAL A 365 13.43 8.65 20.16
N ARG A 366 14.52 8.32 20.87
CA ARG A 366 14.53 7.21 21.85
C ARG A 366 13.58 7.46 23.01
N ARG A 367 13.42 8.71 23.45
CA ARG A 367 12.49 9.08 24.53
C ARG A 367 11.02 8.97 24.10
N VAL A 368 10.69 9.32 22.85
CA VAL A 368 9.32 9.21 22.31
C VAL A 368 8.96 7.76 22.00
N PHE A 369 9.90 7.02 21.42
CA PHE A 369 9.74 5.66 20.95
C PHE A 369 10.69 4.70 21.71
N PRO A 370 10.49 4.51 23.03
CA PRO A 370 11.33 3.63 23.83
C PRO A 370 11.32 2.17 23.35
N GLU A 371 10.22 1.72 22.74
CA GLU A 371 10.05 0.34 22.20
C GLU A 371 10.96 0.01 21.02
N LYS A 372 11.61 1.02 20.40
CA LYS A 372 12.35 0.81 19.17
C LYS A 372 13.48 -0.20 19.32
N SER A 373 13.49 -1.21 18.45
CA SER A 373 14.59 -2.18 18.41
C SER A 373 15.91 -1.49 18.04
N MET A 374 17.04 -2.10 18.44
CA MET A 374 18.36 -1.58 18.07
C MET A 374 18.52 -1.50 16.54
N THR A 375 18.08 -2.53 15.83
CA THR A 375 18.10 -2.58 14.36
C THR A 375 17.31 -1.45 13.72
N ASN A 376 16.07 -1.22 14.18
CA ASN A 376 15.22 -0.15 13.63
C ASN A 376 15.80 1.23 13.94
N MET A 377 16.35 1.41 15.14
CA MET A 377 17.04 2.66 15.50
C MET A 377 18.27 2.90 14.62
N LEU A 378 19.08 1.88 14.35
CA LEU A 378 20.23 1.98 13.46
C LEU A 378 19.82 2.33 12.02
N GLN A 379 18.72 1.76 11.52
CA GLN A 379 18.20 2.13 10.20
C GLN A 379 17.80 3.61 10.11
N LEU A 380 17.12 4.13 11.13
CA LEU A 380 16.78 5.55 11.20
C LEU A 380 18.04 6.42 11.26
N ARG A 381 19.01 6.06 12.12
CA ARG A 381 20.31 6.74 12.23
C ARG A 381 21.05 6.78 10.90
N PHE A 382 21.15 5.63 10.22
CA PHE A 382 21.82 5.54 8.94
C PHE A 382 21.13 6.37 7.85
N HIS A 383 19.79 6.36 7.82
CA HIS A 383 19.03 7.18 6.88
C HIS A 383 19.28 8.68 7.10
N VAL A 384 19.21 9.15 8.35
CA VAL A 384 19.45 10.56 8.69
C VAL A 384 20.90 10.95 8.42
N TYR A 385 21.86 10.11 8.80
CA TYR A 385 23.29 10.37 8.58
C TYR A 385 23.64 10.55 7.10
N ARG A 386 22.99 9.79 6.20
CA ARG A 386 23.16 9.94 4.75
C ARG A 386 22.62 11.25 4.20
N LEU A 387 21.59 11.82 4.83
CA LEU A 387 21.01 13.10 4.43
C LEU A 387 21.81 14.26 5.00
N ASN A 388 22.21 14.16 6.26
CA ASN A 388 23.01 15.17 6.93
C ASN A 388 23.97 14.50 7.93
N ALA A 389 25.28 14.78 7.81
CA ALA A 389 26.31 14.05 8.56
C ALA A 389 26.24 14.29 10.08
N ASN A 390 26.18 15.56 10.52
CA ASN A 390 26.32 15.92 11.94
C ASN A 390 25.15 16.74 12.51
N GLU A 391 24.40 17.43 11.65
CA GLU A 391 23.27 18.29 12.03
C GLU A 391 22.01 17.86 11.30
N VAL A 392 20.90 17.71 12.00
CA VAL A 392 19.63 17.24 11.45
C VAL A 392 18.72 18.43 11.22
N ASN A 393 18.39 18.73 9.96
CA ASN A 393 17.36 19.71 9.63
C ASN A 393 15.97 19.12 9.93
N ILE A 394 15.32 19.64 10.97
CA ILE A 394 14.06 19.07 11.49
C ILE A 394 12.91 19.34 10.54
N LYS A 395 12.85 20.53 9.93
CA LYS A 395 11.75 20.93 9.05
C LYS A 395 11.66 20.06 7.80
N SER A 396 12.79 19.72 7.18
CA SER A 396 12.79 18.84 6.00
C SER A 396 12.57 17.38 6.38
N LEU A 397 13.16 16.93 7.48
CA LEU A 397 13.08 15.52 7.87
C LEU A 397 11.69 15.13 8.39
N LEU A 398 10.99 16.02 9.10
CA LEU A 398 9.70 15.73 9.75
C LEU A 398 8.48 16.20 8.93
N GLN A 399 8.64 16.48 7.63
CA GLN A 399 7.49 16.73 6.77
C GLN A 399 6.56 15.49 6.71
N PRO A 400 5.23 15.65 6.63
CA PRO A 400 4.29 14.53 6.68
C PRO A 400 4.49 13.47 5.59
N ASP A 401 5.00 13.88 4.43
CA ASP A 401 5.29 13.10 3.24
C ASP A 401 6.75 12.60 3.18
N SER A 402 7.56 12.91 4.20
CA SER A 402 8.95 12.49 4.22
C SER A 402 9.08 10.98 4.37
N TYR A 403 10.07 10.42 3.67
CA TYR A 403 10.39 8.98 3.79
C TYR A 403 10.77 8.58 5.22
N PHE A 404 11.39 9.50 5.99
CA PHE A 404 11.69 9.26 7.41
C PHE A 404 10.42 9.04 8.23
N ILE A 405 9.39 9.87 8.04
CA ILE A 405 8.10 9.71 8.73
C ILE A 405 7.42 8.41 8.32
N SER A 406 7.40 8.07 7.03
CA SER A 406 6.85 6.80 6.55
C SER A 406 7.58 5.60 7.14
N MET A 407 8.92 5.63 7.20
CA MET A 407 9.74 4.60 7.83
C MET A 407 9.46 4.49 9.33
N LEU A 408 9.38 5.63 10.02
CA LEU A 408 9.11 5.71 11.45
C LEU A 408 7.75 5.10 11.80
N LYS A 409 6.70 5.44 11.04
CA LYS A 409 5.34 4.89 11.18
C LYS A 409 5.34 3.38 10.94
N ASN A 410 6.00 2.91 9.88
CA ASN A 410 6.02 1.49 9.54
C ASN A 410 6.76 0.66 10.60
N GLN A 411 7.93 1.11 11.05
CA GLN A 411 8.68 0.46 12.13
C GLN A 411 7.86 0.40 13.42
N PHE A 412 7.17 1.49 13.79
CA PHE A 412 6.30 1.51 14.98
C PHE A 412 5.17 0.47 14.87
N ALA A 413 4.53 0.36 13.70
CA ALA A 413 3.48 -0.63 13.48
C ALA A 413 4.00 -2.07 13.64
N LEU A 414 5.18 -2.36 13.06
CA LEU A 414 5.83 -3.67 13.18
C LEU A 414 6.23 -4.00 14.62
N GLU A 415 6.75 -3.03 15.37
CA GLU A 415 7.15 -3.20 16.77
C GLU A 415 5.95 -3.52 17.67
N VAL A 416 4.82 -2.82 17.46
CA VAL A 416 3.57 -3.09 18.17
C VAL A 416 3.02 -4.47 17.79
N GLU A 417 3.09 -4.85 16.52
CA GLU A 417 2.65 -6.16 16.02
C GLU A 417 3.45 -7.30 16.64
N GLU A 418 4.78 -7.22 16.60
CA GLU A 418 5.68 -8.22 17.16
C GLU A 418 5.48 -8.38 18.67
N TYR A 419 5.32 -7.27 19.39
CA TYR A 419 5.07 -7.31 20.82
C TYR A 419 3.69 -7.90 21.15
N THR A 420 2.65 -7.49 20.43
CA THR A 420 1.30 -8.04 20.58
C THR A 420 1.30 -9.55 20.35
N LEU A 421 1.97 -10.01 19.30
CA LEU A 421 2.11 -11.45 19.02
C LEU A 421 2.85 -12.17 20.15
N SER A 422 3.96 -11.61 20.63
CA SER A 422 4.75 -12.19 21.72
C SER A 422 3.93 -12.37 23.01
N ILE A 423 3.13 -11.36 23.38
CA ILE A 423 2.25 -11.41 24.54
C ILE A 423 1.12 -12.44 24.32
N VAL A 424 0.46 -12.41 23.18
CA VAL A 424 -0.65 -13.33 22.87
C VAL A 424 -0.18 -14.79 22.87
N GLU A 425 0.95 -15.09 22.23
CA GLU A 425 1.52 -16.44 22.23
C GLU A 425 2.06 -16.84 23.60
N GLY A 426 2.65 -15.91 24.35
CA GLY A 426 3.05 -16.14 25.74
C GLY A 426 1.87 -16.55 26.62
N ILE A 427 0.75 -15.82 26.52
CA ILE A 427 -0.48 -16.13 27.26
C ILE A 427 -1.05 -17.50 26.84
N ARG A 428 -1.06 -17.81 25.54
CA ARG A 428 -1.52 -19.11 25.03
C ARG A 428 -0.73 -20.29 25.61
N ARG A 429 0.59 -20.14 25.75
CA ARG A 429 1.46 -21.19 26.32
C ARG A 429 1.20 -21.48 27.79
N VAL A 430 0.73 -20.49 28.55
CA VAL A 430 0.50 -20.62 30.00
C VAL A 430 -0.97 -20.88 30.36
N ALA A 431 -1.87 -20.82 29.38
CA ALA A 431 -3.29 -21.06 29.53
C ALA A 431 -3.61 -22.55 29.75
N ASP A 432 -4.74 -22.81 30.41
CA ASP A 432 -5.25 -24.16 30.55
C ASP A 432 -6.02 -24.57 29.28
N VAL A 433 -5.46 -25.53 28.56
CA VAL A 433 -5.98 -26.06 27.29
C VAL A 433 -7.38 -26.66 27.47
N SER A 434 -7.69 -27.22 28.64
CA SER A 434 -8.97 -27.89 28.90
C SER A 434 -10.11 -26.93 29.24
N GLY A 435 -9.79 -25.78 29.83
CA GLY A 435 -10.77 -24.85 30.37
C GLY A 435 -11.01 -23.57 29.54
N ASN A 436 -10.23 -23.31 28.50
CA ASN A 436 -10.22 -22.02 27.76
C ASN A 436 -10.09 -20.81 28.71
N ASN A 437 -9.30 -20.97 29.76
CA ASN A 437 -9.10 -20.00 30.82
C ASN A 437 -7.61 -19.82 31.10
N VAL A 438 -7.24 -18.65 31.59
CA VAL A 438 -5.87 -18.35 32.02
C VAL A 438 -5.90 -17.63 33.37
N LEU A 439 -4.96 -17.98 34.24
CA LEU A 439 -4.74 -17.30 35.51
C LEU A 439 -4.12 -15.92 35.28
N LEU A 440 -4.67 -14.89 35.91
CA LEU A 440 -4.17 -13.52 35.75
C LEU A 440 -2.72 -13.35 36.24
N ALA A 441 -2.33 -14.06 37.29
CA ALA A 441 -0.94 -14.09 37.75
C ALA A 441 0.02 -14.55 36.63
N LYS A 442 -0.33 -15.62 35.90
CA LYS A 442 0.47 -16.10 34.76
C LYS A 442 0.49 -15.10 33.60
N VAL A 443 -0.57 -14.34 33.39
CA VAL A 443 -0.60 -13.26 32.37
C VAL A 443 0.39 -12.16 32.76
N ILE A 444 0.39 -11.74 34.02
CA ILE A 444 1.35 -10.75 34.56
C ILE A 444 2.79 -11.25 34.40
N ASP A 445 3.05 -12.53 34.70
CA ASP A 445 4.37 -13.14 34.54
C ASP A 445 4.82 -13.14 33.07
N VAL A 446 3.92 -13.40 32.12
CA VAL A 446 4.22 -13.31 30.68
C VAL A 446 4.65 -11.89 30.30
N PHE A 447 3.95 -10.86 30.78
CA PHE A 447 4.32 -9.47 30.52
C PHE A 447 5.73 -9.14 31.03
N HIS A 448 6.06 -9.54 32.26
CA HIS A 448 7.39 -9.33 32.83
C HIS A 448 8.48 -10.18 32.16
N THR A 449 8.13 -11.35 31.63
CA THR A 449 9.06 -12.19 30.87
C THR A 449 9.38 -11.57 29.51
N VAL A 450 8.37 -11.03 28.82
CA VAL A 450 8.52 -10.46 27.47
C VAL A 450 9.12 -9.05 27.52
N ASP A 451 8.83 -8.26 28.56
CA ASP A 451 9.39 -6.92 28.81
C ASP A 451 9.76 -6.74 30.30
N PRO A 452 10.98 -7.15 30.69
CA PRO A 452 11.45 -7.06 32.08
C PRO A 452 11.52 -5.63 32.62
N GLY A 453 11.66 -4.62 31.74
CA GLY A 453 11.75 -3.22 32.14
C GLY A 453 10.39 -2.54 32.35
N MET A 454 9.28 -3.25 32.12
CA MET A 454 7.94 -2.70 32.33
C MET A 454 7.60 -2.64 33.82
N SER A 455 7.12 -1.47 34.26
CA SER A 455 6.70 -1.29 35.65
C SER A 455 5.48 -2.15 35.99
N ARG A 456 5.36 -2.55 37.26
CA ARG A 456 4.20 -3.31 37.74
C ARG A 456 2.87 -2.60 37.46
N GLU A 457 2.84 -1.28 37.64
CA GLU A 457 1.67 -0.45 37.31
C GLU A 457 1.34 -0.50 35.81
N GLY A 458 2.35 -0.43 34.94
CA GLY A 458 2.18 -0.58 33.50
C GLY A 458 1.58 -1.93 33.12
N VAL A 459 2.06 -3.03 33.72
CA VAL A 459 1.49 -4.37 33.52
C VAL A 459 0.04 -4.42 34.01
N HIS A 460 -0.22 -3.94 35.22
CA HIS A 460 -1.56 -3.94 35.79
C HIS A 460 -2.55 -3.12 34.94
N ASN A 461 -2.11 -2.01 34.34
CA ASN A 461 -2.91 -1.24 33.38
C ASN A 461 -3.26 -2.08 32.14
N TYR A 462 -2.30 -2.79 31.53
CA TYR A 462 -2.60 -3.68 30.41
C TYR A 462 -3.51 -4.85 30.78
N VAL A 463 -3.36 -5.41 32.00
CA VAL A 463 -4.26 -6.48 32.46
C VAL A 463 -5.67 -5.92 32.73
N ALA A 464 -5.79 -4.74 33.33
CA ALA A 464 -7.07 -4.05 33.52
C ALA A 464 -7.76 -3.78 32.17
N ASP A 465 -7.01 -3.19 31.23
CA ASP A 465 -7.43 -2.90 29.87
C ASP A 465 -7.65 -4.13 29.00
N GLY A 466 -7.14 -5.30 29.39
CA GLY A 466 -7.41 -6.61 28.77
C GLY A 466 -8.60 -7.35 29.39
N CYS A 467 -8.89 -7.09 30.67
CA CYS A 467 -9.94 -7.75 31.45
C CYS A 467 -11.24 -6.94 31.60
N GLN A 468 -11.22 -5.64 31.30
CA GLN A 468 -12.35 -4.69 31.40
C GLN A 468 -12.71 -4.47 32.87
N LYS A 469 -11.65 -4.39 33.68
CA LYS A 469 -11.72 -4.20 35.11
C LYS A 469 -10.98 -2.93 35.47
N THR A 470 -11.25 -2.38 36.64
CA THR A 470 -10.49 -1.24 37.12
C THR A 470 -9.10 -1.68 37.57
N LEU A 471 -8.15 -0.74 37.63
CA LEU A 471 -6.81 -1.01 38.17
C LEU A 471 -6.88 -1.54 39.61
N MET A 472 -7.82 -1.03 40.41
CA MET A 472 -8.04 -1.44 41.80
C MET A 472 -8.51 -2.90 41.88
N ASP A 473 -9.40 -3.32 40.98
CA ASP A 473 -9.82 -4.72 40.92
C ASP A 473 -8.61 -5.62 40.64
N ILE A 474 -7.78 -5.27 39.65
CA ILE A 474 -6.57 -6.05 39.30
C ILE A 474 -5.55 -6.07 40.45
N ALA A 475 -5.37 -4.96 41.17
CA ALA A 475 -4.41 -4.87 42.25
C ALA A 475 -4.83 -5.67 43.51
N THR A 476 -6.13 -5.90 43.69
CA THR A 476 -6.70 -6.60 44.85
C THR A 476 -7.13 -8.04 44.55
N LEU A 477 -6.92 -8.49 43.32
CA LEU A 477 -7.32 -9.81 42.85
C LEU A 477 -6.46 -10.92 43.47
N ASP A 478 -7.12 -11.99 43.93
CA ASP A 478 -6.46 -13.20 44.42
C ASP A 478 -5.66 -13.91 43.32
N ASN A 479 -4.60 -14.62 43.72
CA ASN A 479 -3.73 -15.37 42.80
C ASN A 479 -4.44 -16.50 42.02
N SER A 480 -5.66 -16.88 42.42
CA SER A 480 -6.49 -17.89 41.77
C SER A 480 -7.41 -17.33 40.67
N ALA A 481 -7.40 -16.02 40.44
CA ALA A 481 -8.33 -15.41 39.51
C ALA A 481 -8.05 -15.80 38.06
N THR A 482 -9.11 -16.24 37.36
CA THR A 482 -9.05 -16.66 35.96
C THR A 482 -9.88 -15.75 35.06
N ILE A 483 -9.49 -15.67 33.79
CA ILE A 483 -10.28 -15.04 32.72
C ILE A 483 -10.35 -15.96 31.51
N ARG A 484 -11.46 -15.87 30.75
CA ARG A 484 -11.64 -16.56 29.49
C ARG A 484 -10.58 -16.12 28.49
N LEU A 485 -9.80 -17.08 28.00
CA LEU A 485 -8.64 -16.85 27.14
C LEU A 485 -9.04 -16.14 25.84
N ASP A 486 -10.02 -16.67 25.10
CA ASP A 486 -10.43 -16.08 23.81
C ASP A 486 -10.85 -14.60 23.93
N SER A 487 -11.58 -14.27 25.00
CA SER A 487 -12.03 -12.90 25.26
C SER A 487 -10.85 -11.97 25.51
N LEU A 488 -9.87 -12.40 26.32
CA LEU A 488 -8.66 -11.65 26.61
C LEU A 488 -7.79 -11.47 25.35
N LEU A 489 -7.55 -12.55 24.60
CA LEU A 489 -6.70 -12.48 23.40
C LEU A 489 -7.32 -11.62 22.31
N THR A 490 -8.64 -11.72 22.11
CA THR A 490 -9.37 -10.86 21.15
C THR A 490 -9.20 -9.40 21.52
N ARG A 491 -9.35 -9.06 22.80
CA ARG A 491 -9.16 -7.69 23.31
C ARG A 491 -7.76 -7.15 23.05
N TYR A 492 -6.73 -7.94 23.32
CA TYR A 492 -5.35 -7.53 23.06
C TYR A 492 -5.05 -7.31 21.57
N ARG A 493 -5.73 -8.04 20.69
CA ARG A 493 -5.58 -7.85 19.24
C ARG A 493 -6.37 -6.68 18.67
N THR A 494 -7.55 -6.37 19.23
CA THR A 494 -8.48 -5.42 18.59
C THR A 494 -8.66 -4.10 19.33
N CYS A 495 -8.41 -4.05 20.63
CA CYS A 495 -8.80 -2.92 21.48
C CYS A 495 -7.63 -2.30 22.26
N VAL A 496 -6.73 -3.12 22.77
CA VAL A 496 -5.64 -2.66 23.65
C VAL A 496 -4.38 -2.42 22.83
N LEU A 497 -3.82 -1.21 22.92
CA LEU A 497 -2.55 -0.90 22.29
C LEU A 497 -1.39 -1.35 23.18
N LEU A 498 -0.88 -2.55 22.93
CA LEU A 498 0.29 -3.09 23.64
C LEU A 498 1.57 -2.43 23.13
N ARG A 499 2.33 -1.81 24.03
CA ARG A 499 3.65 -1.22 23.76
C ARG A 499 4.67 -1.69 24.78
N ARG A 500 5.89 -1.93 24.31
CA ARG A 500 7.04 -2.17 25.17
C ARG A 500 7.47 -0.86 25.85
N SER A 501 7.98 -1.01 27.07
CA SER A 501 8.68 0.03 27.82
C SER A 501 10.18 0.04 27.50
N THR A 502 10.72 -1.11 27.07
CA THR A 502 12.14 -1.25 26.72
C THR A 502 12.36 -1.87 25.34
N PRO A 503 13.51 -1.60 24.69
CA PRO A 503 13.88 -2.24 23.43
C PRO A 503 13.92 -3.78 23.57
N PRO A 504 13.49 -4.53 22.55
CA PRO A 504 13.66 -5.98 22.53
C PRO A 504 15.15 -6.38 22.54
N ASN A 505 15.50 -7.38 23.34
CA ASN A 505 16.85 -7.98 23.47
C ASN A 505 17.95 -7.01 23.96
N MET A 506 17.80 -6.46 25.17
CA MET A 506 18.96 -5.98 25.94
C MET A 506 19.61 -7.11 26.73
#